data_AF-A0A0M3JBM6-F1
#
_entry.id   AF-A0A0M3JBM6-F1
#
_cell.length_a   1.000
_cell.length_b   1.000
_cell.length_c   1.000
_cell.angle_alpha   90.00
_cell.angle_beta   90.00
_cell.angle_gamma   90.00
#
_symmetry.space_group_name_H-M   'P 1'
#
loop_
_entity.id
_entity.type
_entity.pdbx_description
1 polymer ?
#
loop_
_entity_poly.entity_id
_entity_poly.type
_entity_poly.pdbx_seq_one_letter_code
_entity_poly.pdbx_strand_id
1 'polypeptide(L)'
;MNPLGTNRICCGFVVGKMEYCTDILKQLLKELIDRTVEKKFQPKILFRRSESVAERMLAAWYTFLMHRYLIEHAGQKLYELYWSIKQQVEKGPQDAVTLEARYSLSEEKLLRSSFDFHELIVFITADNYAAGICEYPVRVLDCDTITQVKEKCLDAKYRTTPFSDRPSANDLDLELRSTCPRIILQDIDSTSKMEAGGWKKLNTLAHYK
;
A
#
# COMPACT_ATOMS: atom_id res chain seq x y z
N MET A 1 0.66 -24.16 -12.41
CA MET A 1 1.30 -22.82 -12.35
C MET A 1 1.98 -22.68 -11.01
N ASN A 2 3.27 -22.34 -11.03
CA ASN A 2 4.22 -22.40 -9.92
C ASN A 2 3.77 -21.66 -8.65
N PRO A 3 3.83 -22.28 -7.46
CA PRO A 3 3.97 -21.52 -6.23
C PRO A 3 5.42 -21.03 -6.14
N LEU A 4 5.56 -19.71 -6.03
CA LEU A 4 6.82 -19.01 -5.85
C LEU A 4 7.66 -19.66 -4.75
N GLY A 5 8.89 -20.04 -5.13
CA GLY A 5 9.92 -20.55 -4.25
C GLY A 5 10.13 -19.62 -3.07
N THR A 6 9.64 -20.05 -1.91
CA THR A 6 9.91 -19.40 -0.64
C THR A 6 10.64 -20.42 0.23
N ASN A 7 11.96 -20.30 0.29
CA ASN A 7 12.82 -20.99 1.26
C ASN A 7 12.46 -20.55 2.70
N ARG A 8 11.29 -20.94 3.21
CA ARG A 8 10.81 -20.69 4.56
C ARG A 8 10.20 -21.96 5.16
N ILE A 9 10.97 -23.04 5.20
CA ILE A 9 10.49 -24.33 5.76
C ILE A 9 10.64 -24.41 7.29
N CYS A 10 11.37 -23.51 7.98
CA CYS A 10 11.65 -23.72 9.41
C CYS A 10 10.64 -23.14 10.43
N CYS A 11 9.62 -22.36 10.06
CA CYS A 11 8.76 -21.70 11.07
C CYS A 11 7.49 -22.48 11.48
N GLY A 12 6.91 -23.29 10.60
CA GLY A 12 5.65 -23.99 10.90
C GLY A 12 5.75 -25.07 11.97
N PHE A 13 6.93 -25.72 12.09
CA PHE A 13 7.15 -26.84 13.02
C PHE A 13 7.59 -26.40 14.44
N VAL A 14 7.87 -25.11 14.63
CA VAL A 14 8.62 -24.60 15.80
C VAL A 14 7.76 -23.93 16.86
N VAL A 15 6.52 -23.55 16.55
CA VAL A 15 5.66 -22.79 17.49
C VAL A 15 5.43 -23.56 18.81
N GLY A 16 5.46 -24.91 18.79
CA GLY A 16 5.35 -25.75 19.98
C GLY A 16 6.64 -25.99 20.78
N LYS A 17 7.79 -25.50 20.31
CA LYS A 17 9.12 -25.69 20.95
C LYS A 17 9.93 -24.38 20.97
N MET A 18 9.26 -23.26 21.25
CA MET A 18 9.89 -21.93 21.23
C MET A 18 11.09 -21.82 22.21
N GLU A 19 11.03 -22.51 23.35
CA GLU A 19 12.13 -22.62 24.30
C GLU A 19 13.38 -23.22 23.65
N TYR A 20 13.25 -24.40 23.04
CA TYR A 20 14.33 -25.06 22.31
C TYR A 20 14.89 -24.17 21.19
N CYS A 21 14.02 -23.53 20.41
CA CYS A 21 14.49 -22.67 19.33
C CYS A 21 15.16 -21.39 19.83
N THR A 22 14.79 -20.89 21.00
CA THR A 22 15.50 -19.80 21.68
C THR A 22 16.90 -20.25 22.09
N ASP A 23 17.06 -21.48 22.59
CA ASP A 23 18.38 -21.98 23.00
C ASP A 23 19.30 -22.25 21.81
N ILE A 24 18.77 -22.84 20.73
CA ILE A 24 19.51 -22.96 19.47
C ILE A 24 19.91 -21.58 18.95
N LEU A 25 19.01 -20.59 18.98
CA LEU A 25 19.32 -19.23 18.56
C LEU A 25 20.44 -18.61 19.41
N LYS A 26 20.39 -18.73 20.74
CA LYS A 26 21.45 -18.23 21.63
C LYS A 26 22.80 -18.86 21.29
N GLN A 27 22.83 -20.17 21.06
CA GLN A 27 24.06 -20.88 20.70
C GLN A 27 24.61 -20.42 19.35
N LEU A 28 23.77 -20.30 18.33
CA LEU A 28 24.17 -19.81 17.01
C LEU A 28 24.67 -18.36 17.04
N LEU A 29 24.05 -17.50 17.86
CA LEU A 29 24.50 -16.12 18.06
C LEU A 29 25.84 -16.06 18.76
N LYS A 30 26.06 -16.90 19.78
CA LYS A 30 27.35 -17.01 20.48
C LYS A 30 28.46 -17.41 19.50
N GLU A 31 28.24 -18.46 18.71
CA GLU A 31 29.21 -18.91 17.70
C GLU A 31 29.48 -17.84 16.63
N LEU A 32 28.46 -17.03 16.27
CA LEU A 32 28.64 -15.92 15.36
C LEU A 32 29.53 -14.82 15.96
N ILE A 33 29.31 -14.48 17.24
CA ILE A 33 30.14 -13.51 17.96
C ILE A 33 31.58 -14.01 18.07
N ASP A 34 31.77 -15.26 18.52
CA ASP A 34 33.11 -15.84 18.72
C ASP A 34 33.90 -15.84 17.41
N ARG A 35 33.31 -16.32 16.30
CA ARG A 35 33.96 -16.27 14.97
C ARG A 35 34.29 -14.85 14.50
N THR A 36 33.47 -13.87 14.86
CA THR A 36 33.69 -12.46 14.48
C THR A 36 34.91 -11.91 15.22
N VAL A 37 35.03 -12.22 16.51
CA VAL A 37 36.16 -11.84 17.36
C VAL A 37 37.44 -12.55 16.92
N GLU A 38 37.39 -13.86 16.68
CA GLU A 38 38.53 -14.67 16.21
C GLU A 38 39.09 -14.15 14.89
N LYS A 39 38.22 -13.81 13.93
CA LYS A 39 38.60 -13.25 12.64
C LYS A 39 39.03 -11.78 12.72
N LYS A 40 39.08 -11.19 13.92
CA LYS A 40 39.43 -9.78 14.19
C LYS A 40 38.58 -8.80 13.38
N PHE A 41 37.34 -9.16 13.08
CA PHE A 41 36.39 -8.23 12.47
C PHE A 41 35.97 -7.18 13.50
N GLN A 42 35.58 -6.00 13.02
CA GLN A 42 35.17 -4.90 13.90
C GLN A 42 33.87 -5.26 14.64
N PRO A 43 33.82 -5.29 15.98
CA PRO A 43 32.62 -5.70 16.70
C PRO A 43 31.39 -4.81 16.42
N LYS A 44 31.62 -3.52 16.12
CA LYS A 44 30.56 -2.54 15.82
C LYS A 44 29.80 -2.83 14.51
N ILE A 45 30.33 -3.69 13.63
CA ILE A 45 29.64 -4.06 12.38
C ILE A 45 28.90 -5.39 12.48
N LEU A 46 29.03 -6.12 13.61
CA LEU A 46 28.28 -7.33 13.85
C LEU A 46 26.77 -7.03 13.86
N PHE A 47 25.96 -7.90 13.26
CA PHE A 47 24.51 -7.70 13.08
C PHE A 47 24.10 -6.53 12.18
N ARG A 48 25.05 -5.82 11.55
CA ARG A 48 24.73 -4.73 10.61
C ARG A 48 24.06 -5.23 9.32
N ARG A 49 24.31 -6.48 8.94
CA ARG A 49 23.76 -7.11 7.73
C ARG A 49 23.16 -8.46 8.12
N SER A 50 22.04 -8.85 7.50
CA SER A 50 21.38 -10.12 7.77
C SER A 50 21.91 -11.22 6.85
N GLU A 51 23.16 -11.63 7.06
CA GLU A 51 23.87 -12.55 6.16
C GLU A 51 23.93 -13.98 6.72
N SER A 52 23.88 -14.15 8.04
CA SER A 52 23.90 -15.46 8.68
C SER A 52 22.51 -16.05 8.90
N VAL A 53 22.46 -17.36 9.15
CA VAL A 53 21.23 -18.04 9.60
C VAL A 53 20.81 -17.53 10.98
N ALA A 54 21.78 -17.28 11.88
CA ALA A 54 21.53 -16.77 13.23
C ALA A 54 20.80 -15.40 13.21
N GLU A 55 21.25 -14.47 12.37
CA GLU A 55 20.61 -13.15 12.20
C GLU A 55 19.19 -13.25 11.66
N ARG A 56 18.96 -14.10 10.65
CA ARG A 56 17.63 -14.33 10.07
C ARG A 56 16.69 -15.00 11.07
N MET A 57 17.20 -15.95 11.86
CA MET A 57 16.46 -16.57 12.96
C MET A 57 16.14 -15.55 14.06
N LEU A 58 17.06 -14.66 14.40
CA LEU A 58 16.84 -13.59 15.39
C LEU A 58 15.71 -12.65 14.95
N ALA A 59 15.69 -12.23 13.68
CA ALA A 59 14.61 -11.40 13.14
C ALA A 59 13.24 -12.11 13.20
N ALA A 60 13.20 -13.40 12.86
CA ALA A 60 11.98 -14.21 12.95
C ALA A 60 11.52 -14.37 14.42
N TRP A 61 12.46 -14.64 15.34
CA TRP A 61 12.19 -14.73 16.77
C TRP A 61 11.56 -13.45 17.32
N TYR A 62 12.11 -12.28 16.97
CA TYR A 62 11.50 -10.99 17.31
C TYR A 62 10.11 -10.83 16.71
N THR A 63 9.89 -11.25 15.46
CA THR A 63 8.57 -11.15 14.81
C THR A 63 7.51 -11.92 15.59
N PHE A 64 7.81 -13.14 16.05
CA PHE A 64 6.88 -13.93 16.87
C PHE A 64 6.59 -13.29 18.22
N LEU A 65 7.63 -12.85 18.94
CA LEU A 65 7.46 -12.30 20.28
C LEU A 65 6.85 -10.90 20.29
N MET A 66 7.13 -10.10 19.27
CA MET A 66 6.58 -8.75 19.14
C MET A 66 5.18 -8.71 18.56
N HIS A 67 4.65 -9.83 18.04
CA HIS A 67 3.29 -9.88 17.50
C HIS A 67 2.22 -9.42 18.51
N ARG A 68 2.32 -9.89 19.76
CA ARG A 68 1.38 -9.48 20.82
C ARG A 68 1.50 -7.98 21.13
N TYR A 69 2.73 -7.48 21.26
CA TYR A 69 2.97 -6.04 21.48
C TYR A 69 2.45 -5.18 20.32
N LEU A 70 2.58 -5.68 19.08
CA LEU A 70 2.04 -5.02 17.90
C LEU A 70 0.51 -4.96 17.97
N ILE A 71 -0.18 -6.03 18.34
CA ILE A 71 -1.65 -6.02 18.47
C ILE A 71 -2.10 -5.12 19.62
N GLU A 72 -1.46 -5.22 20.79
CA GLU A 72 -1.95 -4.58 22.02
C GLU A 72 -1.53 -3.10 22.17
N HIS A 73 -0.45 -2.66 21.51
CA HIS A 73 0.13 -1.34 21.75
C HIS A 73 0.52 -0.56 20.48
N ALA A 74 1.37 -1.14 19.62
CA ALA A 74 2.00 -0.36 18.54
C ALA A 74 1.17 -0.32 17.24
N GLY A 75 0.30 -1.31 17.01
CA GLY A 75 -0.39 -1.53 15.74
C GLY A 75 -1.35 -0.41 15.39
N GLN A 76 -2.11 0.09 16.36
CA GLN A 76 -3.00 1.24 16.14
C GLN A 76 -2.21 2.48 15.69
N LYS A 77 -1.06 2.77 16.32
CA LYS A 77 -0.24 3.93 15.96
C LYS A 77 0.41 3.81 14.60
N LEU A 78 0.87 2.62 14.24
CA LEU A 78 1.38 2.34 12.89
C LEU A 78 0.28 2.49 11.83
N TYR A 79 -0.94 2.03 12.12
CA TYR A 79 -2.08 2.17 11.22
C TYR A 79 -2.54 3.62 11.06
N GLU A 80 -2.59 4.39 12.16
CA GLU A 80 -2.87 5.83 12.15
C GLU A 80 -1.84 6.59 11.32
N LEU A 81 -0.55 6.24 11.45
CA LEU A 81 0.53 6.83 10.65
C LEU A 81 0.36 6.52 9.15
N TYR A 82 0.10 5.25 8.81
CA TYR A 82 -0.17 4.85 7.43
C TYR A 82 -1.30 5.68 6.81
N TRP A 83 -2.43 5.80 7.50
CA TRP A 83 -3.56 6.57 6.99
C TRP A 83 -3.29 8.07 6.92
N SER A 84 -2.54 8.62 7.88
CA SER A 84 -2.16 10.03 7.88
C SER A 84 -1.26 10.37 6.68
N ILE A 85 -0.30 9.50 6.37
CA ILE A 85 0.56 9.64 5.18
C ILE A 85 -0.29 9.52 3.91
N LYS A 86 -1.10 8.47 3.80
CA LYS A 86 -1.96 8.24 2.63
C LYS A 86 -2.87 9.44 2.35
N GLN A 87 -3.60 9.91 3.36
CA GLN A 87 -4.47 11.09 3.23
C GLN A 87 -3.69 12.36 2.90
N GLN A 88 -2.48 12.53 3.44
CA GLN A 88 -1.67 13.71 3.13
C GLN A 88 -1.17 13.70 1.69
N VAL A 89 -0.77 12.54 1.18
CA VAL A 89 -0.35 12.36 -0.22
C VAL A 89 -1.53 12.61 -1.16
N GLU A 90 -2.71 12.05 -0.87
CA GLU A 90 -3.91 12.13 -1.72
C GLU A 90 -4.57 13.53 -1.77
N LYS A 91 -4.16 14.47 -0.91
CA LYS A 91 -4.56 15.89 -1.01
C LYS A 91 -3.96 16.60 -2.22
N GLY A 92 -2.92 16.05 -2.82
CA GLY A 92 -2.23 16.64 -3.97
C GLY A 92 -2.21 15.68 -5.15
N PRO A 93 -1.86 16.17 -6.36
CA PRO A 93 -1.75 15.34 -7.53
C PRO A 93 -0.71 14.23 -7.34
N GLN A 94 -1.07 13.03 -7.82
CA GLN A 94 -0.18 11.88 -7.92
C GLN A 94 -0.21 11.34 -9.34
N ASP A 95 0.96 11.19 -9.95
CA ASP A 95 1.07 10.58 -11.27
C ASP A 95 0.89 9.06 -11.19
N ALA A 96 -0.10 8.53 -11.91
CA ALA A 96 -0.48 7.12 -11.83
C ALA A 96 0.57 6.15 -12.42
N VAL A 97 1.50 6.64 -13.24
CA VAL A 97 2.50 5.80 -13.94
C VAL A 97 3.80 5.73 -13.14
N THR A 98 4.31 6.89 -12.71
CA THR A 98 5.59 7.04 -11.99
C THR A 98 5.44 6.94 -10.48
N LEU A 99 4.21 7.12 -9.97
CA LEU A 99 3.83 7.19 -8.56
C LEU A 99 4.48 8.38 -7.81
N GLU A 100 4.90 9.40 -8.55
CA GLU A 100 5.34 10.66 -7.97
C GLU A 100 4.15 11.46 -7.44
N ALA A 101 4.31 12.11 -6.29
CA ALA A 101 3.25 12.86 -5.65
C ALA A 101 3.71 14.25 -5.19
N ARG A 102 2.80 15.23 -5.24
CA ARG A 102 3.08 16.61 -4.81
C ARG A 102 3.47 16.72 -3.34
N TYR A 103 2.88 15.90 -2.49
CA TYR A 103 3.13 15.88 -1.04
C TYR A 103 3.91 14.64 -0.58
N SER A 104 4.83 14.16 -1.43
CA SER A 104 5.74 13.06 -1.08
C SER A 104 6.70 13.46 0.05
N LEU A 105 6.95 12.51 0.96
CA LEU A 105 8.03 12.62 1.96
C LEU A 105 9.41 12.24 1.39
N SER A 106 9.44 11.57 0.24
CA SER A 106 10.68 11.19 -0.47
C SER A 106 10.96 12.17 -1.61
N GLU A 107 12.18 12.69 -1.66
CA GLU A 107 12.64 13.59 -2.73
C GLU A 107 12.62 12.91 -4.11
N GLU A 108 12.93 11.61 -4.16
CA GLU A 108 12.92 10.81 -5.39
C GLU A 108 11.50 10.57 -5.93
N LYS A 109 10.48 10.72 -5.08
CA LYS A 109 9.06 10.55 -5.43
C LYS A 109 8.30 11.87 -5.42
N LEU A 110 9.01 13.00 -5.41
CA LEU A 110 8.39 14.31 -5.45
C LEU A 110 7.99 14.67 -6.89
N LEU A 111 6.71 14.92 -7.11
CA LEU A 111 6.21 15.37 -8.40
C LEU A 111 6.71 16.80 -8.68
N ARG A 112 7.64 16.93 -9.63
CA ARG A 112 8.29 18.22 -9.95
C ARG A 112 7.49 19.09 -10.92
N SER A 113 6.54 18.51 -11.64
CA SER A 113 5.68 19.24 -12.57
C SER A 113 4.73 20.18 -11.81
N SER A 114 4.70 21.45 -12.21
CA SER A 114 3.73 22.42 -11.71
C SER A 114 2.57 22.55 -12.67
N PHE A 115 1.36 22.37 -12.15
CA PHE A 115 0.09 22.60 -12.83
C PHE A 115 -1.03 22.84 -11.83
N ASP A 116 -2.08 23.54 -12.27
CA ASP A 116 -3.27 23.81 -11.47
C ASP A 116 -4.18 22.58 -11.42
N PHE A 117 -4.76 22.33 -10.24
CA PHE A 117 -5.68 21.24 -10.01
C PHE A 117 -6.77 21.72 -9.03
N HIS A 118 -7.95 21.11 -9.10
CA HIS A 118 -9.10 21.50 -8.29
C HIS A 118 -9.66 20.32 -7.53
N GLU A 119 -10.02 20.54 -6.27
CA GLU A 119 -10.78 19.56 -5.50
C GLU A 119 -12.22 19.45 -6.02
N LEU A 120 -12.73 18.23 -6.10
CA LEU A 120 -14.09 17.90 -6.45
C LEU A 120 -14.68 16.99 -5.37
N ILE A 121 -16.02 17.03 -5.25
CA ILE A 121 -16.76 16.08 -4.41
C ILE A 121 -17.56 15.18 -5.33
N VAL A 122 -17.27 13.87 -5.28
CA VAL A 122 -18.06 12.84 -5.96
C VAL A 122 -18.93 12.11 -4.94
N PHE A 123 -20.13 11.70 -5.35
CA PHE A 123 -21.08 11.04 -4.46
C PHE A 123 -21.20 9.56 -4.85
N ILE A 124 -20.90 8.66 -3.92
CA ILE A 124 -21.07 7.22 -4.11
C ILE A 124 -22.52 6.86 -3.78
N THR A 125 -23.23 6.27 -4.73
CA THR A 125 -24.56 5.70 -4.47
C THR A 125 -24.38 4.30 -3.86
N ALA A 126 -25.00 4.04 -2.71
CA ALA A 126 -25.03 2.69 -2.13
C ALA A 126 -26.07 1.80 -2.85
N ASP A 127 -25.71 0.54 -3.11
CA ASP A 127 -26.55 -0.45 -3.81
C ASP A 127 -27.72 -0.97 -2.96
N ASN A 128 -27.89 -0.46 -1.74
CA ASN A 128 -28.93 -0.92 -0.82
C ASN A 128 -30.25 -0.21 -1.12
N TYR A 129 -31.10 -0.85 -1.93
CA TYR A 129 -32.48 -0.42 -2.21
C TYR A 129 -33.40 -0.42 -0.98
N ALA A 130 -32.97 -0.95 0.17
CA ALA A 130 -33.82 -1.18 1.35
C ALA A 130 -33.76 -0.08 2.42
N ALA A 131 -32.75 0.79 2.39
CA ALA A 131 -32.65 1.97 3.24
C ALA A 131 -32.24 3.12 2.32
N GLY A 132 -33.04 4.18 2.25
CA GLY A 132 -32.98 5.22 1.22
C GLY A 132 -31.57 5.65 0.79
N ILE A 133 -31.46 6.10 -0.46
CA ILE A 133 -30.20 6.46 -1.13
C ILE A 133 -29.28 7.24 -0.18
N CYS A 134 -28.27 6.56 0.36
CA CYS A 134 -27.23 7.20 1.14
C CYS A 134 -26.10 7.54 0.18
N GLU A 135 -25.93 8.84 -0.08
CA GLU A 135 -24.83 9.35 -0.90
C GLU A 135 -23.64 9.66 0.01
N TYR A 136 -22.51 9.00 -0.22
CA TYR A 136 -21.28 9.26 0.52
C TYR A 136 -20.40 10.24 -0.26
N PRO A 137 -20.13 11.46 0.26
CA PRO A 137 -19.25 12.41 -0.41
C PRO A 137 -17.80 11.96 -0.29
N VAL A 138 -17.08 11.94 -1.41
CA VAL A 138 -15.66 11.63 -1.49
C VAL A 138 -14.93 12.77 -2.15
N ARG A 139 -13.88 13.26 -1.48
CA ARG A 139 -12.99 14.29 -2.02
C ARG A 139 -12.00 13.64 -2.99
N VAL A 140 -11.94 14.20 -4.20
CA VAL A 140 -11.05 13.77 -5.29
C VAL A 140 -10.47 15.01 -5.97
N LEU A 141 -9.50 14.83 -6.84
CA LEU A 141 -8.91 15.89 -7.65
C LEU A 141 -9.35 15.74 -9.11
N ASP A 142 -9.53 16.86 -9.80
CA ASP A 142 -9.84 16.85 -11.24
C ASP A 142 -8.73 16.19 -12.09
N CYS A 143 -7.49 16.19 -11.61
CA CYS A 143 -6.36 15.50 -12.23
C CYS A 143 -6.22 14.01 -11.85
N ASP A 144 -7.03 13.48 -10.94
CA ASP A 144 -6.99 12.04 -10.62
C ASP A 144 -7.43 11.21 -11.83
N THR A 145 -6.73 10.11 -12.10
CA THR A 145 -7.20 9.10 -13.06
C THR A 145 -8.48 8.45 -12.58
N ILE A 146 -9.20 7.80 -13.49
CA ILE A 146 -10.45 7.12 -13.13
C ILE A 146 -10.20 5.99 -12.12
N THR A 147 -9.10 5.25 -12.26
CA THR A 147 -8.71 4.23 -11.26
C THR A 147 -8.42 4.85 -9.89
N GLN A 148 -7.67 5.95 -9.82
CA GLN A 148 -7.41 6.65 -8.55
C GLN A 148 -8.71 7.14 -7.87
N VAL A 149 -9.68 7.62 -8.66
CA VAL A 149 -11.01 7.98 -8.14
C VAL A 149 -11.75 6.76 -7.58
N LYS A 150 -11.74 5.64 -8.31
CA LYS A 150 -12.36 4.39 -7.84
C LYS A 150 -11.72 3.92 -6.52
N GLU A 151 -10.39 3.99 -6.40
CA GLU A 151 -9.67 3.63 -5.17
C GLU A 151 -10.07 4.53 -3.99
N LYS A 152 -10.11 5.86 -4.17
CA LYS A 152 -10.58 6.81 -3.15
C LYS A 152 -12.03 6.52 -2.74
N CYS A 153 -12.87 6.17 -3.70
CA CYS A 153 -14.26 5.79 -3.44
C CYS A 153 -14.36 4.47 -2.65
N LEU A 154 -13.53 3.48 -2.98
CA LEU A 154 -13.46 2.21 -2.26
C LEU A 154 -13.00 2.39 -0.82
N ASP A 155 -12.02 3.25 -0.58
CA ASP A 155 -11.57 3.57 0.77
C ASP A 155 -12.64 4.23 1.63
N ALA A 156 -13.48 5.06 1.02
CA ALA A 156 -14.62 5.68 1.70
C ALA A 156 -15.73 4.65 1.99
N LYS A 157 -16.16 3.88 0.97
CA LYS A 157 -17.26 2.91 1.08
C LYS A 157 -16.91 1.72 2.00
N TYR A 158 -15.67 1.24 1.94
CA TYR A 158 -15.21 0.03 2.62
C TYR A 158 -14.22 0.32 3.76
N ARG A 159 -14.32 1.48 4.41
CA ARG A 159 -13.38 1.94 5.46
C ARG A 159 -13.18 0.92 6.59
N THR A 160 -14.20 0.16 6.94
CA THR A 160 -14.19 -0.86 8.01
C THR A 160 -13.97 -2.30 7.51
N THR A 161 -13.86 -2.49 6.20
CA THR A 161 -13.64 -3.80 5.58
C THR A 161 -12.14 -4.03 5.33
N PRO A 162 -11.58 -5.20 5.66
CA PRO A 162 -10.21 -5.55 5.31
C PRO A 162 -9.96 -5.40 3.80
N PHE A 163 -8.78 -4.90 3.39
CA PHE A 163 -8.46 -4.65 1.99
C PHE A 163 -8.63 -5.90 1.10
N SER A 164 -8.31 -7.10 1.62
CA SER A 164 -8.44 -8.38 0.91
C SER A 164 -9.87 -8.75 0.53
N ASP A 165 -10.85 -8.22 1.25
CA ASP A 165 -12.26 -8.57 1.10
C ASP A 165 -13.02 -7.50 0.30
N ARG A 166 -12.30 -6.47 -0.17
CA ARG A 166 -12.85 -5.39 -1.00
C ARG A 166 -12.83 -5.79 -2.47
N PRO A 167 -13.80 -5.33 -3.27
CA PRO A 167 -13.71 -5.45 -4.73
C PRO A 167 -12.50 -4.66 -5.27
N SER A 168 -11.93 -5.12 -6.39
CA SER A 168 -10.88 -4.39 -7.09
C SER A 168 -11.46 -3.17 -7.82
N ALA A 169 -10.66 -2.10 -7.95
CA ALA A 169 -11.04 -0.95 -8.79
C ALA A 169 -11.25 -1.35 -10.27
N ASN A 170 -10.61 -2.43 -10.72
CA ASN A 170 -10.77 -2.95 -12.08
C ASN A 170 -12.12 -3.68 -12.30
N ASP A 171 -12.76 -4.13 -11.22
CA ASP A 171 -14.01 -4.89 -11.28
C ASP A 171 -15.25 -3.98 -11.15
N LEU A 172 -15.03 -2.67 -11.13
CA LEU A 172 -16.06 -1.67 -10.87
C LEU A 172 -16.12 -0.64 -11.99
N ASP A 173 -17.33 -0.23 -12.34
CA ASP A 173 -17.57 0.89 -13.23
C ASP A 173 -17.84 2.16 -12.44
N LEU A 174 -17.29 3.27 -12.92
CA LEU A 174 -17.60 4.61 -12.40
C LEU A 174 -18.56 5.28 -13.39
N GLU A 175 -19.80 5.51 -12.97
CA GLU A 175 -20.84 6.10 -13.82
C GLU A 175 -20.98 7.61 -13.54
N LEU A 176 -20.86 8.43 -14.58
CA LEU A 176 -21.22 9.84 -14.51
C LEU A 176 -22.73 10.00 -14.68
N ARG A 177 -23.43 10.40 -13.61
CA ARG A 177 -24.85 10.76 -13.65
C ARG A 177 -25.02 12.14 -14.30
N SER A 178 -25.28 12.16 -15.60
CA SER A 178 -25.71 13.35 -16.36
C SER A 178 -27.16 13.19 -16.84
N THR A 179 -27.80 14.29 -17.27
CA THR A 179 -29.22 14.33 -17.65
C THR A 179 -29.59 13.40 -18.80
N CYS A 180 -28.63 13.03 -19.66
CA CYS A 180 -28.58 11.87 -20.57
C CYS A 180 -27.43 12.09 -21.58
N PRO A 181 -26.73 11.05 -22.10
CA PRO A 181 -26.77 9.62 -21.73
C PRO A 181 -25.82 9.28 -20.57
N ARG A 182 -25.97 8.06 -20.02
CA ARG A 182 -25.06 7.49 -19.01
C ARG A 182 -23.69 7.22 -19.62
N ILE A 183 -22.63 7.69 -18.97
CA ILE A 183 -21.25 7.50 -19.43
C ILE A 183 -20.48 6.74 -18.37
N ILE A 184 -19.91 5.59 -18.76
CA ILE A 184 -18.96 4.84 -17.94
C ILE A 184 -17.59 5.47 -18.15
N LEU A 185 -16.98 5.93 -17.07
CA LEU A 185 -15.65 6.50 -17.09
C LEU A 185 -14.61 5.39 -16.99
N GLN A 186 -13.57 5.47 -17.81
CA GLN A 186 -12.44 4.53 -17.81
C GLN A 186 -11.12 5.30 -17.95
N ASP A 187 -10.01 4.71 -17.49
CA ASP A 187 -8.69 5.32 -17.68
C ASP A 187 -8.31 5.42 -19.15
N ILE A 188 -8.78 4.50 -19.98
CA ILE A 188 -8.53 4.45 -21.41
C ILE A 188 -9.82 4.06 -22.13
N ASP A 189 -10.28 4.92 -23.03
CA ASP A 189 -11.47 4.67 -23.86
C ASP A 189 -11.27 5.22 -25.30
N SER A 190 -12.36 5.35 -26.05
CA SER A 190 -12.38 5.91 -27.41
C SER A 190 -12.21 7.43 -27.46
N THR A 191 -12.37 8.11 -26.33
CA THR A 191 -12.24 9.58 -26.22
C THR A 191 -10.84 10.00 -25.75
N SER A 192 -10.03 9.06 -25.27
CA SER A 192 -8.67 9.31 -24.79
C SER A 192 -7.78 10.03 -25.81
N LYS A 193 -7.06 11.03 -25.31
CA LYS A 193 -6.17 11.86 -26.13
C LYS A 193 -4.87 11.13 -26.46
N MET A 194 -4.49 11.19 -27.74
CA MET A 194 -3.18 10.76 -28.23
C MET A 194 -2.22 11.95 -28.21
N GLU A 195 -1.07 11.79 -27.57
CA GLU A 195 0.01 12.77 -27.56
C GLU A 195 1.07 12.43 -28.63
N ALA A 196 1.96 13.38 -28.89
CA ALA A 196 3.04 13.23 -29.86
C ALA A 196 3.90 11.99 -29.54
N GLY A 197 4.34 11.27 -30.58
CA GLY A 197 5.12 10.03 -30.41
C GLY A 197 4.27 8.80 -30.11
N GLY A 198 2.95 8.86 -30.26
CA GLY A 198 2.06 7.70 -30.12
C GLY A 198 1.69 7.35 -28.68
N TRP A 199 1.99 8.24 -27.72
CA TRP A 199 1.62 8.08 -26.32
C TRP A 199 0.11 8.29 -26.14
N LYS A 200 -0.51 7.44 -25.32
CA LYS A 200 -1.93 7.58 -24.96
C LYS A 200 -2.01 8.09 -23.54
N LYS A 201 -2.66 9.24 -23.34
CA LYS A 201 -2.83 9.84 -22.01
C LYS A 201 -3.95 9.14 -21.26
N LEU A 202 -3.73 8.84 -19.98
CA LEU A 202 -4.78 8.34 -19.09
C LEU A 202 -5.84 9.42 -18.89
N ASN A 203 -7.11 9.03 -18.97
CA ASN A 203 -8.23 9.91 -18.75
C ASN A 203 -8.32 10.24 -17.24
N THR A 204 -8.52 11.52 -16.93
CA THR A 204 -8.75 12.03 -15.58
C THR A 204 -10.18 12.52 -15.44
N LEU A 205 -10.63 12.92 -14.25
CA LEU A 205 -11.95 13.55 -14.11
C LEU A 205 -12.09 14.82 -14.96
N ALA A 206 -11.02 15.62 -15.08
CA ALA A 206 -10.99 16.80 -15.92
C ALA A 206 -11.16 16.50 -17.41
N HIS A 207 -10.84 15.28 -17.86
CA HIS A 207 -11.04 14.86 -19.26
C HIS A 207 -12.53 14.74 -19.61
N TYR A 208 -13.37 14.39 -18.65
CA TYR A 208 -14.81 14.15 -18.84
C TYR A 208 -15.71 15.33 -18.41
N LYS A 209 -15.11 16.48 -18.10
CA LYS A 209 -15.84 17.73 -17.83
C LYS A 209 -16.21 18.47 -19.11
#